data_AF-A0A0M9WPQ8-F1
#
_entry.id   AF-A0A0M9WPQ8-F1
#
_cell.length_a   1.000
_cell.length_b   1.000
_cell.length_c   1.000
_cell.angle_alpha   90.00
_cell.angle_beta   90.00
_cell.angle_gamma   90.00
#
_symmetry.space_group_name_H-M   'P 1'
#
loop_
_entity.id
_entity.type
_entity.pdbx_description
1 polymer ?
#
loop_
_entity_poly.entity_id
_entity_poly.type
_entity_poly.pdbx_seq_one_letter_code
_entity_poly.pdbx_strand_id
1 'polypeptide(L)'
;MVIAVNPDPASKLGYLLRVPLDGGLVFRTSGTWPRTKALYCHPVPSDEWPDDPEVVERVVVRSCARRGAAIDLVLDRGRENRSQIVYTTARGRDVVFWQSPRTRKQARPNVRTPTARAAGVADLPIVVDSHERYAYRFADQQVVLTKRALPCGDYGVFHDDRLVASVERKSVPDLVTSLTNGTLRYALAELAALPRAAVVVEDRYSAIFALDRVRPAIVADGLAELQVRWPNVPIVFCDTRALAEQWTYRYLAAAYVWAETESPAIARIAAPATTTPSTAEVRAWARTQGLPVPDRGRLRPEVWQAWRAAHPD
;
A
#
# COMPACT_ATOMS: atom_id res chain seq x y z
N MET A 1 -27.21 17.55 -9.26
CA MET A 1 -26.83 16.63 -8.16
C MET A 1 -26.18 17.51 -7.13
N VAL A 2 -26.60 17.38 -5.88
CA VAL A 2 -26.04 18.16 -4.78
C VAL A 2 -25.58 17.18 -3.71
N ILE A 3 -24.37 17.37 -3.21
CA ILE A 3 -23.82 16.67 -2.05
C ILE A 3 -23.69 17.69 -0.92
N ALA A 4 -24.18 17.34 0.26
CA ALA A 4 -24.02 18.12 1.48
C ALA A 4 -23.43 17.25 2.59
N VAL A 5 -22.87 17.88 3.62
CA VAL A 5 -22.52 17.20 4.88
C VAL A 5 -23.81 16.67 5.52
N ASN A 6 -23.80 15.46 6.06
CA ASN A 6 -24.90 14.96 6.88
C ASN A 6 -24.86 15.66 8.25
N PRO A 7 -25.92 16.38 8.67
CA PRO A 7 -25.92 17.12 9.94
C PRO A 7 -25.88 16.22 11.17
N ASP A 8 -26.16 14.92 11.05
CA ASP A 8 -26.03 13.95 12.15
C ASP A 8 -24.57 13.53 12.37
N PRO A 9 -23.89 14.01 13.44
CA PRO A 9 -22.49 13.71 13.70
C PRO A 9 -22.27 12.26 14.17
N ALA A 10 -23.31 11.56 14.63
CA ALA A 10 -23.21 10.16 15.06
C ALA A 10 -23.28 9.18 13.87
N SER A 11 -23.69 9.65 12.69
CA SER A 11 -23.85 8.82 11.51
C SER A 11 -22.51 8.45 10.87
N LYS A 12 -22.33 7.15 10.57
CA LYS A 12 -21.23 6.67 9.71
C LYS A 12 -21.40 7.05 8.23
N LEU A 13 -22.57 7.57 7.86
CA LEU A 13 -22.88 8.08 6.52
C LEU A 13 -22.80 9.61 6.54
N GLY A 14 -21.58 10.14 6.47
CA GLY A 14 -21.29 11.56 6.70
C GLY A 14 -21.76 12.52 5.60
N TYR A 15 -22.45 12.05 4.55
CA TYR A 15 -22.90 12.91 3.45
C TYR A 15 -24.35 12.63 3.06
N LEU A 16 -25.04 13.67 2.59
CA LEU A 16 -26.33 13.61 1.90
C LEU A 16 -26.11 13.78 0.39
N LEU A 17 -26.76 12.93 -0.40
CA LEU A 17 -26.81 12.99 -1.86
C LEU A 17 -28.24 13.29 -2.30
N ARG A 18 -28.43 14.42 -2.98
CA ARG A 18 -29.70 14.77 -3.62
C ARG A 18 -29.60 14.70 -5.15
N VAL A 19 -30.49 13.93 -5.76
CA VAL A 19 -30.59 13.78 -7.22
C VAL A 19 -31.91 14.36 -7.72
N PRO A 20 -31.93 15.02 -8.90
CA PRO A 20 -33.12 15.67 -9.43
C PRO A 20 -34.04 14.66 -10.13
N LEU A 21 -34.58 13.72 -9.35
CA LEU A 21 -35.57 12.73 -9.79
C LEU A 21 -36.72 12.73 -8.77
N ASP A 22 -37.96 12.59 -9.24
CA ASP A 22 -39.17 12.45 -8.41
C ASP A 22 -39.28 13.49 -7.28
N GLY A 23 -39.12 14.78 -7.59
CA GLY A 23 -39.17 15.87 -6.60
C GLY A 23 -37.88 16.10 -5.81
N GLY A 24 -36.89 15.23 -5.98
CA GLY A 24 -35.55 15.39 -5.42
C GLY A 24 -35.21 14.32 -4.39
N LEU A 25 -35.04 13.07 -4.82
CA LEU A 25 -34.64 11.96 -3.96
C LEU A 25 -33.35 12.28 -3.18
N VAL A 26 -33.35 11.91 -1.90
CA VAL A 26 -32.25 12.13 -0.96
C VAL A 26 -31.75 10.80 -0.41
N PHE A 27 -30.44 10.68 -0.28
CA PHE A 27 -29.77 9.50 0.26
C PHE A 27 -28.68 9.90 1.25
N ARG A 28 -28.54 9.19 2.37
CA ARG A 28 -27.33 9.24 3.21
C ARG A 28 -26.28 8.28 2.62
N THR A 29 -25.03 8.70 2.54
CA THR A 29 -23.91 7.93 1.96
C THR A 29 -22.59 8.20 2.70
N SER A 30 -21.63 7.28 2.59
CA SER A 30 -20.32 7.39 3.25
C SER A 30 -19.29 8.21 2.46
N GLY A 31 -19.64 8.72 1.27
CA GLY A 31 -18.70 9.47 0.43
C GLY A 31 -19.38 10.24 -0.70
N THR A 32 -18.61 11.12 -1.33
CA THR A 32 -19.10 12.08 -2.34
C THR A 32 -19.13 11.55 -3.77
N TRP A 33 -18.49 10.40 -4.04
CA TRP A 33 -18.54 9.71 -5.33
C TRP A 33 -18.03 8.26 -5.20
N PRO A 34 -18.62 7.27 -5.90
CA PRO A 34 -18.16 5.88 -5.90
C PRO A 34 -16.89 5.71 -6.76
N ARG A 35 -15.75 6.16 -6.23
CA ARG A 35 -14.43 6.11 -6.87
C ARG A 35 -13.82 4.70 -6.82
N THR A 36 -13.74 4.17 -5.61
CA THR A 36 -12.97 2.95 -5.29
C THR A 36 -13.84 1.75 -4.99
N LYS A 37 -15.09 1.95 -4.55
CA LYS A 37 -16.11 0.91 -4.33
C LYS A 37 -17.51 1.51 -4.49
N ALA A 38 -18.52 0.66 -4.69
CA ALA A 38 -19.90 1.10 -4.58
C ALA A 38 -20.16 1.60 -3.16
N LEU A 39 -20.89 2.71 -3.05
CA LEU A 39 -21.26 3.33 -1.78
C LEU A 39 -22.66 2.88 -1.42
N TYR A 40 -22.85 2.45 -0.17
CA TYR A 40 -24.18 2.21 0.35
C TYR A 40 -24.92 3.54 0.45
N CYS A 41 -26.16 3.56 -0.03
CA CYS A 41 -27.07 4.68 0.06
C CYS A 41 -28.26 4.27 0.92
N HIS A 42 -28.51 4.99 2.01
CA HIS A 42 -29.74 4.86 2.76
C HIS A 42 -30.75 5.88 2.22
N PRO A 43 -31.85 5.46 1.58
CA PRO A 43 -32.89 6.39 1.15
C PRO A 43 -33.47 7.13 2.35
N VAL A 44 -33.68 8.43 2.23
CA VAL A 44 -34.35 9.22 3.25
C VAL A 44 -35.43 10.10 2.61
N PRO A 45 -36.49 10.44 3.35
CA PRO A 45 -37.46 11.44 2.94
C PRO A 45 -36.81 12.75 2.47
N SER A 46 -37.45 13.44 1.52
CA SER A 46 -36.89 14.65 0.91
C SER A 46 -36.80 15.85 1.86
N ASP A 47 -37.63 15.87 2.90
CA ASP A 47 -37.64 16.85 3.99
C ASP A 47 -36.47 16.66 4.98
N GLU A 48 -35.75 15.54 4.92
CA GLU A 48 -34.45 15.41 5.61
C GLU A 48 -33.33 16.23 4.94
N TRP A 49 -33.57 16.79 3.75
CA TRP A 49 -32.64 17.73 3.17
C TRP A 49 -32.67 19.05 3.95
N PRO A 50 -31.54 19.52 4.52
CA PRO A 50 -31.53 20.75 5.33
C PRO A 50 -31.93 21.98 4.52
N ASP A 51 -32.60 22.93 5.16
CA ASP A 51 -32.94 24.23 4.57
C ASP A 51 -31.68 25.04 4.21
N ASP A 52 -30.68 25.00 5.08
CA ASP A 52 -29.34 25.58 4.86
C ASP A 52 -28.27 24.48 4.86
N PRO A 53 -28.10 23.75 3.75
CA PRO A 53 -27.18 22.63 3.69
C PRO A 53 -25.74 23.12 3.51
N GLU A 54 -24.80 22.55 4.28
CA GLU A 54 -23.37 22.70 4.01
C GLU A 54 -23.01 21.93 2.73
N VAL A 55 -23.10 22.61 1.58
CA VAL A 55 -22.86 22.00 0.26
C VAL A 55 -21.38 21.73 0.05
N VAL A 56 -21.05 20.45 -0.06
CA VAL A 56 -19.71 19.98 -0.42
C VAL A 56 -19.50 20.04 -1.94
N GLU A 57 -20.54 19.72 -2.71
CA GLU A 57 -20.44 19.65 -4.16
C GLU A 57 -21.78 19.90 -4.83
N ARG A 58 -21.80 20.71 -5.89
CA ARG A 58 -22.96 20.87 -6.77
C ARG A 58 -22.52 20.69 -8.22
N VAL A 59 -23.14 19.74 -8.90
CA VAL A 59 -22.84 19.42 -10.30
C VAL A 59 -24.11 19.43 -11.14
N VAL A 60 -24.05 20.09 -12.30
CA VAL A 60 -25.12 20.09 -13.30
C VAL A 60 -25.37 18.65 -13.77
N VAL A 61 -26.66 18.29 -13.86
CA VAL A 61 -27.08 16.95 -14.30
C VAL A 61 -27.58 17.04 -15.72
N ARG A 62 -26.92 16.33 -16.64
CA ARG A 62 -27.36 16.23 -18.04
C ARG A 62 -28.48 15.23 -18.20
N SER A 63 -28.48 14.16 -17.41
CA SER A 63 -29.53 13.15 -17.41
C SER A 63 -29.65 12.48 -16.04
N CYS A 64 -30.88 12.37 -15.54
CA CYS A 64 -31.24 11.55 -14.39
C CYS A 64 -32.52 10.79 -14.74
N ALA A 65 -32.43 9.47 -14.85
CA ALA A 65 -33.57 8.68 -15.31
C ALA A 65 -33.65 7.35 -14.57
N ARG A 66 -34.85 6.98 -14.13
CA ARG A 66 -35.13 5.65 -13.59
C ARG A 66 -35.28 4.63 -14.72
N ARG A 67 -34.56 3.52 -14.61
CA ARG A 67 -34.66 2.34 -15.49
C ARG A 67 -34.78 1.10 -14.64
N GLY A 68 -36.02 0.68 -14.39
CA GLY A 68 -36.32 -0.41 -13.47
C GLY A 68 -35.79 -0.13 -12.07
N ALA A 69 -34.91 -1.00 -11.59
CA ALA A 69 -34.31 -0.92 -10.27
C ALA A 69 -33.08 0.02 -10.18
N ALA A 70 -32.66 0.65 -11.28
CA ALA A 70 -31.53 1.58 -11.31
C ALA A 70 -31.99 3.00 -11.65
N ILE A 71 -31.29 3.99 -11.09
CA ILE A 71 -31.34 5.40 -11.51
C ILE A 71 -30.00 5.70 -12.18
N ASP A 72 -30.03 5.96 -13.49
CA ASP A 72 -28.87 6.43 -14.23
C ASP A 72 -28.64 7.91 -13.94
N LEU A 73 -27.39 8.28 -13.66
CA LEU A 73 -26.98 9.66 -13.42
C LEU A 73 -25.81 10.03 -14.32
N VAL A 74 -26.02 11.02 -15.20
CA VAL A 74 -25.02 11.61 -16.09
C VAL A 74 -24.81 13.08 -15.72
N LEU A 75 -23.61 13.39 -15.27
CA LEU A 75 -23.20 14.72 -14.83
C LEU A 75 -22.48 15.49 -15.94
N ASP A 76 -22.56 16.81 -15.87
CA ASP A 76 -21.83 17.71 -16.76
C ASP A 76 -20.42 18.01 -16.22
N ARG A 77 -19.50 17.06 -16.42
CA ARG A 77 -18.08 17.20 -16.10
C ARG A 77 -17.22 16.21 -16.88
N GLY A 78 -15.90 16.48 -16.93
CA GLY A 78 -14.94 15.68 -17.70
C GLY A 78 -14.60 14.31 -17.09
N ARG A 79 -14.59 14.18 -15.77
CA ARG A 79 -14.32 12.92 -15.03
C ARG A 79 -15.44 12.66 -14.04
N GLU A 80 -15.57 11.42 -13.57
CA GLU A 80 -16.58 11.05 -12.57
C GLU A 80 -18.00 11.45 -13.01
N ASN A 81 -18.31 11.29 -14.30
CA ASN A 81 -19.49 11.89 -14.91
C ASN A 81 -20.65 10.93 -15.13
N ARG A 82 -20.49 9.64 -14.83
CA ARG A 82 -21.50 8.60 -15.02
C ARG A 82 -21.54 7.67 -13.83
N SER A 83 -22.73 7.45 -13.28
CA SER A 83 -22.97 6.53 -12.17
C SER A 83 -24.40 6.00 -12.19
N GLN A 84 -24.68 5.01 -11.35
CA GLN A 84 -26.01 4.46 -11.13
C GLN A 84 -26.29 4.35 -9.64
N ILE A 85 -27.51 4.71 -9.22
CA ILE A 85 -28.05 4.38 -7.90
C ILE A 85 -28.96 3.17 -8.09
N VAL A 86 -28.58 2.02 -7.54
CA VAL A 86 -29.24 0.73 -7.81
C VAL A 86 -29.90 0.21 -6.55
N TYR A 87 -31.20 0.02 -6.64
CA TYR A 87 -32.03 -0.71 -5.69
C TYR A 87 -31.85 -2.20 -5.96
N THR A 88 -31.50 -2.97 -4.95
CA THR A 88 -31.28 -4.41 -5.08
C THR A 88 -31.53 -5.10 -3.74
N THR A 89 -31.50 -6.42 -3.71
CA THR A 89 -31.65 -7.21 -2.50
C THR A 89 -30.32 -7.88 -2.16
N ALA A 90 -29.84 -7.71 -0.93
CA ALA A 90 -28.64 -8.36 -0.43
C ALA A 90 -28.92 -9.01 0.92
N ARG A 91 -28.60 -10.31 1.06
CA ARG A 91 -28.88 -11.10 2.28
C ARG A 91 -30.35 -10.98 2.74
N GLY A 92 -31.28 -10.99 1.79
CA GLY A 92 -32.72 -10.91 2.06
C GLY A 92 -33.23 -9.53 2.49
N ARG A 93 -32.41 -8.47 2.37
CA ARG A 93 -32.82 -7.09 2.69
C ARG A 93 -32.70 -6.20 1.46
N ASP A 94 -33.64 -5.29 1.29
CA ASP A 94 -33.57 -4.25 0.28
C ASP A 94 -32.46 -3.26 0.65
N VAL A 95 -31.58 -2.99 -0.31
CA VAL A 95 -30.41 -2.13 -0.17
C VAL A 95 -30.24 -1.29 -1.42
N VAL A 96 -29.71 -0.08 -1.25
CA VAL A 96 -29.42 0.82 -2.37
C VAL A 96 -27.92 1.08 -2.44
N PHE A 97 -27.35 0.97 -3.63
CA PHE A 97 -25.93 1.23 -3.87
C PHE A 97 -25.74 2.29 -4.95
N TRP A 98 -24.93 3.29 -4.65
CA TRP A 98 -24.39 4.20 -5.64
C TRP A 98 -23.07 3.66 -6.20
N GLN A 99 -23.02 3.42 -7.50
CA GLN A 99 -21.87 2.81 -8.16
C GLN A 99 -21.50 3.54 -9.45
N SER A 100 -20.21 3.59 -9.77
CA SER A 100 -19.71 4.01 -11.07
C SER A 100 -19.47 2.78 -11.97
N PRO A 101 -19.30 2.95 -13.30
CA PRO A 101 -18.89 1.86 -14.19
C PRO A 101 -17.64 1.13 -13.70
N ARG A 102 -16.73 1.86 -13.03
CA ARG A 102 -15.50 1.33 -12.47
C ARG A 102 -15.77 0.38 -11.29
N THR A 103 -16.61 0.79 -10.35
CA THR A 103 -16.91 -0.02 -9.16
C THR A 103 -17.82 -1.20 -9.45
N ARG A 104 -18.58 -1.17 -10.56
CA ARG A 104 -19.38 -2.31 -11.03
C ARG A 104 -18.51 -3.46 -11.55
N LYS A 105 -17.39 -3.15 -12.20
CA LYS A 105 -16.48 -4.13 -12.83
C LYS A 105 -15.44 -4.73 -11.87
N GLN A 106 -15.36 -4.24 -10.63
CA GLN A 106 -14.39 -4.73 -9.66
C GLN A 106 -14.71 -6.15 -9.18
N ALA A 107 -13.66 -6.94 -9.03
CA ALA A 107 -13.74 -8.23 -8.40
C ALA A 107 -14.14 -8.11 -6.92
N ARG A 108 -14.87 -9.11 -6.43
CA ARG A 108 -15.23 -9.27 -5.01
C ARG A 108 -14.69 -10.62 -4.52
N PRO A 109 -13.37 -10.78 -4.39
CA PRO A 109 -12.78 -12.00 -3.87
C PRO A 109 -13.32 -12.25 -2.45
N ASN A 110 -13.87 -13.45 -2.21
CA ASN A 110 -14.42 -13.85 -0.90
C ASN A 110 -13.29 -14.26 0.05
N VAL A 111 -12.36 -13.34 0.33
CA VAL A 111 -11.14 -13.58 1.09
C VAL A 111 -11.15 -12.70 2.34
N ARG A 112 -10.84 -13.31 3.49
CA ARG A 112 -10.61 -12.59 4.74
C ARG A 112 -9.13 -12.24 4.85
N THR A 113 -8.81 -10.96 5.03
CA THR A 113 -7.44 -10.52 5.27
C THR A 113 -7.03 -10.77 6.73
N PRO A 114 -5.76 -11.14 7.01
CA PRO A 114 -5.33 -11.35 8.39
C PRO A 114 -5.18 -10.03 9.13
N THR A 115 -5.66 -9.98 10.38
CA THR A 115 -5.58 -8.81 11.28
C THR A 115 -4.32 -8.79 12.15
N ALA A 116 -3.51 -9.86 12.11
CA ALA A 116 -2.27 -9.92 12.87
C ALA A 116 -1.22 -8.94 12.34
N ARG A 117 -0.47 -8.35 13.29
CA ARG A 117 0.66 -7.44 13.04
C ARG A 117 1.60 -8.00 11.98
N ALA A 118 1.93 -7.20 10.98
CA ALA A 118 2.91 -7.59 9.99
C ALA A 118 4.31 -7.63 10.61
N ALA A 119 5.01 -8.75 10.42
CA ALA A 119 6.35 -9.01 10.97
C ALA A 119 6.48 -8.77 12.49
N GLY A 120 5.37 -8.81 13.25
CA GLY A 120 5.38 -8.54 14.69
C GLY A 120 5.53 -7.07 15.09
N VAL A 121 5.65 -6.14 14.14
CA VAL A 121 5.84 -4.71 14.41
C VAL A 121 4.59 -4.14 15.09
N ALA A 122 4.79 -3.54 16.27
CA ALA A 122 3.69 -3.02 17.09
C ALA A 122 3.00 -1.83 16.44
N ASP A 123 3.79 -0.85 15.99
CA ASP A 123 3.35 0.39 15.36
C ASP A 123 4.29 0.69 14.19
N LEU A 124 3.90 0.28 12.97
CA LEU A 124 4.77 0.45 11.80
C LEU A 124 4.71 1.91 11.30
N PRO A 125 5.83 2.66 11.29
CA PRO A 125 5.84 4.01 10.72
C PRO A 125 5.81 3.95 9.19
N ILE A 126 4.72 4.39 8.57
CA ILE A 126 4.62 4.52 7.11
C ILE A 126 4.54 6.00 6.75
N VAL A 127 5.43 6.43 5.86
CA VAL A 127 5.35 7.75 5.24
C VAL A 127 4.51 7.65 3.97
N VAL A 128 3.52 8.51 3.85
CA VAL A 128 2.67 8.66 2.65
C VAL A 128 3.13 9.90 1.90
N ASP A 129 3.30 9.79 0.58
CA ASP A 129 3.64 10.93 -0.25
C ASP A 129 2.60 12.05 -0.11
N SER A 130 3.05 13.29 -0.01
CA SER A 130 2.17 14.45 0.17
C SER A 130 1.23 14.71 -1.01
N HIS A 131 1.57 14.23 -2.21
CA HIS A 131 0.78 14.41 -3.42
C HIS A 131 -0.23 13.26 -3.65
N GLU A 132 -0.18 12.18 -2.86
CA GLU A 132 -1.14 11.09 -2.93
C GLU A 132 -2.51 11.53 -2.37
N ARG A 133 -3.40 11.91 -3.29
CA ARG A 133 -4.74 12.42 -2.99
C ARG A 133 -5.66 11.37 -2.39
N TYR A 134 -5.47 10.09 -2.73
CA TYR A 134 -6.34 8.99 -2.33
C TYR A 134 -5.53 7.92 -1.60
N ALA A 135 -4.80 8.35 -0.57
CA ALA A 135 -3.98 7.51 0.26
C ALA A 135 -4.76 6.33 0.87
N TYR A 136 -4.07 5.20 1.03
CA TYR A 136 -4.50 4.11 1.89
C TYR A 136 -4.70 4.64 3.31
N ARG A 137 -5.73 4.12 3.97
CA ARG A 137 -6.05 4.52 5.34
C ARG A 137 -5.41 3.59 6.35
N PHE A 138 -5.11 2.36 5.95
CA PHE A 138 -4.62 1.30 6.83
C PHE A 138 -5.50 1.14 8.08
N ALA A 139 -6.82 1.21 7.88
CA ALA A 139 -7.78 1.38 8.96
C ALA A 139 -7.85 0.18 9.92
N ASP A 140 -7.46 -1.00 9.46
CA ASP A 140 -7.49 -2.25 10.22
C ASP A 140 -6.08 -2.74 10.59
N GLN A 141 -5.04 -1.93 10.33
CA GLN A 141 -3.63 -2.28 10.53
C GLN A 141 -2.99 -1.40 11.60
N GLN A 142 -1.94 -1.92 12.24
CA GLN A 142 -1.21 -1.19 13.28
C GLN A 142 -0.09 -0.36 12.62
N VAL A 143 -0.44 0.85 12.21
CA VAL A 143 0.45 1.78 11.52
C VAL A 143 0.38 3.18 12.12
N VAL A 144 1.50 3.90 12.04
CA VAL A 144 1.56 5.35 12.28
C VAL A 144 1.84 6.02 10.93
N LEU A 145 0.90 6.86 10.48
CA LEU A 145 1.00 7.53 9.19
C LEU A 145 1.55 8.94 9.33
N THR A 146 2.60 9.24 8.57
CA THR A 146 3.14 10.59 8.42
C THR A 146 3.05 11.01 6.96
N LYS A 147 2.63 12.25 6.68
CA LYS A 147 2.68 12.80 5.32
C LYS A 147 3.95 13.58 5.09
N ARG A 148 4.68 13.26 4.02
CA ARG A 148 5.89 13.98 3.59
C ARG A 148 6.11 13.72 2.10
N ALA A 149 6.76 14.64 1.39
CA ALA A 149 7.25 14.35 0.05
C ALA A 149 8.22 13.15 0.08
N LEU A 150 7.96 12.16 -0.77
CA LEU A 150 8.85 11.03 -1.02
C LEU A 150 9.67 11.30 -2.29
N PRO A 151 10.95 10.86 -2.34
CA PRO A 151 11.75 10.97 -3.55
C PRO A 151 11.23 10.10 -4.70
N CYS A 152 10.57 8.97 -4.39
CA CYS A 152 9.81 8.16 -5.35
C CYS A 152 8.82 7.25 -4.61
N GLY A 153 7.76 6.82 -5.31
CA GLY A 153 6.68 6.02 -4.77
C GLY A 153 5.69 6.80 -3.92
N ASP A 154 4.56 6.17 -3.60
CA ASP A 154 3.44 6.79 -2.86
C ASP A 154 3.50 6.46 -1.35
N TYR A 155 4.18 5.38 -0.96
CA TYR A 155 4.32 4.93 0.42
C TYR A 155 5.75 4.48 0.67
N GLY A 156 6.33 4.84 1.82
CA GLY A 156 7.69 4.44 2.16
C GLY A 156 7.89 4.21 3.64
N VAL A 157 8.99 3.53 3.97
CA VAL A 157 9.48 3.38 5.35
C VAL A 157 10.91 3.91 5.43
N PHE A 158 11.22 4.54 6.56
CA PHE A 158 12.52 5.14 6.83
C PHE A 158 13.24 4.40 7.95
N HIS A 159 14.56 4.38 7.87
CA HIS A 159 15.46 3.97 8.94
C HIS A 159 16.64 4.94 8.94
N ASP A 160 16.94 5.56 10.09
CA ASP A 160 17.95 6.63 10.23
C ASP A 160 17.84 7.72 9.15
N ASP A 161 16.62 8.26 8.96
CA ASP A 161 16.27 9.27 7.95
C ASP A 161 16.51 8.88 6.48
N ARG A 162 16.94 7.64 6.21
CA ARG A 162 17.09 7.10 4.86
C ARG A 162 15.86 6.30 4.45
N LEU A 163 15.37 6.53 3.22
CA LEU A 163 14.30 5.73 2.63
C LEU A 163 14.82 4.32 2.33
N VAL A 164 14.29 3.30 3.01
CA VAL A 164 14.77 1.90 2.86
C VAL A 164 13.90 1.05 1.95
N ALA A 165 12.62 1.42 1.81
CA ALA A 165 11.69 0.80 0.87
C ALA A 165 10.62 1.80 0.45
N SER A 166 10.11 1.63 -0.77
CA SER A 166 9.04 2.45 -1.31
C SER A 166 8.06 1.60 -2.14
N VAL A 167 6.80 1.99 -2.18
CA VAL A 167 5.75 1.35 -2.96
C VAL A 167 5.04 2.41 -3.79
N GLU A 168 5.12 2.29 -5.10
CA GLU A 168 4.31 3.04 -6.06
C GLU A 168 2.97 2.34 -6.24
N ARG A 169 1.89 3.08 -6.08
CA ARG A 169 0.53 2.58 -6.21
C ARG A 169 -0.02 2.95 -7.59
N LYS A 170 -0.53 1.95 -8.30
CA LYS A 170 -1.21 2.16 -9.57
C LYS A 170 -2.56 1.47 -9.62
N SER A 171 -3.49 2.12 -10.28
CA SER A 171 -4.68 1.46 -10.76
C SER A 171 -4.49 1.04 -12.22
N VAL A 172 -5.22 0.03 -12.72
CA VAL A 172 -5.03 -0.44 -14.11
C VAL A 172 -5.14 0.69 -15.14
N PRO A 173 -6.14 1.60 -15.07
CA PRO A 173 -6.18 2.72 -16.03
C PRO A 173 -4.98 3.66 -15.93
N ASP A 174 -4.47 3.92 -14.72
CA ASP A 174 -3.29 4.79 -14.56
C ASP A 174 -2.02 4.07 -15.06
N LEU A 175 -1.89 2.77 -14.76
CA LEU A 175 -0.82 1.90 -15.26
C LEU A 175 -0.79 1.89 -16.80
N VAL A 176 -1.94 1.65 -17.45
CA VAL A 176 -2.06 1.66 -18.91
C VAL A 176 -1.72 3.04 -19.47
N THR A 177 -2.20 4.10 -18.84
CA THR A 177 -1.91 5.48 -19.27
C THR A 177 -0.41 5.77 -19.17
N SER A 178 0.22 5.48 -18.02
CA SER A 178 1.64 5.72 -17.80
C SER A 178 2.55 4.85 -18.65
N LEU A 179 2.11 3.63 -18.97
CA LEU A 179 2.86 2.72 -19.85
C LEU A 179 2.82 3.23 -21.30
N THR A 180 1.62 3.58 -21.79
CA THR A 180 1.43 4.01 -23.18
C THR A 180 2.03 5.38 -23.49
N ASN A 181 2.06 6.29 -22.52
CA ASN A 181 2.71 7.60 -22.67
C ASN A 181 4.19 7.60 -22.23
N GLY A 182 4.73 6.45 -21.81
CA GLY A 182 6.13 6.26 -21.43
C GLY A 182 6.53 6.75 -20.02
N THR A 183 5.66 7.42 -19.27
CA THR A 183 6.04 7.98 -17.96
C THR A 183 6.37 6.90 -16.92
N LEU A 184 5.81 5.70 -17.05
CA LEU A 184 6.07 4.57 -16.15
C LEU A 184 7.54 4.14 -16.16
N ARG A 185 8.24 4.30 -17.29
CA ARG A 185 9.67 3.96 -17.39
C ARG A 185 10.54 4.83 -16.49
N TYR A 186 10.18 6.11 -16.35
CA TYR A 186 10.91 7.04 -15.48
C TYR A 186 10.66 6.71 -14.01
N ALA A 187 9.40 6.48 -13.64
CA ALA A 187 9.04 6.06 -12.27
C ALA A 187 9.76 4.75 -11.88
N LEU A 188 9.79 3.76 -12.76
CA LEU A 188 10.51 2.51 -12.51
C LEU A 188 12.03 2.70 -12.40
N ALA A 189 12.63 3.62 -13.16
CA ALA A 189 14.05 3.92 -13.04
C ALA A 189 14.40 4.53 -11.67
N GLU A 190 13.56 5.44 -11.16
CA GLU A 190 13.74 6.02 -9.82
C GLU A 190 13.54 4.97 -8.72
N LEU A 191 12.49 4.16 -8.83
CA LEU A 191 12.22 3.05 -7.92
C LEU A 191 13.38 2.04 -7.90
N ALA A 192 13.96 1.72 -9.07
CA ALA A 192 15.06 0.78 -9.18
C ALA A 192 16.36 1.24 -8.50
N ALA A 193 16.49 2.52 -8.17
CA ALA A 193 17.59 3.04 -7.36
C ALA A 193 17.45 2.69 -5.86
N LEU A 194 16.26 2.27 -5.42
CA LEU A 194 16.02 1.80 -4.05
C LEU A 194 16.13 0.28 -3.97
N PRO A 195 16.75 -0.27 -2.92
CA PRO A 195 16.91 -1.73 -2.78
C PRO A 195 15.60 -2.50 -2.64
N ARG A 196 14.53 -1.87 -2.12
CA ARG A 196 13.22 -2.49 -1.88
C ARG A 196 12.08 -1.62 -2.40
N ALA A 197 12.12 -1.26 -3.66
CA ALA A 197 10.97 -0.64 -4.30
C ALA A 197 10.03 -1.66 -4.93
N ALA A 198 8.73 -1.35 -5.01
CA ALA A 198 7.75 -2.15 -5.73
C ALA A 198 6.65 -1.28 -6.34
N VAL A 199 6.00 -1.81 -7.39
CA VAL A 199 4.74 -1.26 -7.89
C VAL A 199 3.61 -2.19 -7.48
N VAL A 200 2.62 -1.67 -6.76
CA VAL A 200 1.39 -2.40 -6.43
C VAL A 200 0.25 -1.95 -7.35
N VAL A 201 -0.43 -2.91 -7.98
CA VAL A 201 -1.53 -2.67 -8.91
C VAL A 201 -2.86 -3.09 -8.28
N GLU A 202 -3.80 -2.16 -8.20
CA GLU A 202 -5.15 -2.35 -7.63
C GLU A 202 -6.13 -3.07 -8.58
N ASP A 203 -5.71 -4.17 -9.19
CA ASP A 203 -6.57 -5.07 -9.98
C ASP A 203 -5.88 -6.43 -10.21
N ARG A 204 -6.55 -7.34 -10.92
CA ARG A 204 -5.95 -8.59 -11.41
C ARG A 204 -5.22 -8.36 -12.72
N TYR A 205 -4.18 -9.14 -12.98
CA TYR A 205 -3.51 -9.14 -14.28
C TYR A 205 -4.49 -9.42 -15.44
N SER A 206 -5.50 -10.28 -15.21
CA SER A 206 -6.55 -10.57 -16.19
C SER A 206 -7.34 -9.35 -16.65
N ALA A 207 -7.38 -8.27 -15.86
CA ALA A 207 -8.07 -7.03 -16.25
C ALA A 207 -7.43 -6.35 -17.47
N ILE A 208 -6.15 -6.61 -17.74
CA ILE A 208 -5.46 -6.11 -18.95
C ILE A 208 -6.09 -6.68 -20.22
N PHE A 209 -6.51 -7.94 -20.20
CA PHE A 209 -7.13 -8.59 -21.35
C PHE A 209 -8.61 -8.21 -21.54
N ALA A 210 -9.17 -7.44 -20.60
CA ALA A 210 -10.52 -6.89 -20.69
C ALA A 210 -10.54 -5.41 -21.12
N LEU A 211 -9.39 -4.84 -21.48
CA LEU A 211 -9.28 -3.47 -21.98
C LEU A 211 -9.98 -3.31 -23.33
N ASP A 212 -10.69 -2.20 -23.50
CA ASP A 212 -11.47 -1.86 -24.69
C ASP A 212 -10.85 -0.73 -25.53
N ARG A 213 -10.00 0.11 -24.92
CA ARG A 213 -9.42 1.31 -25.56
C ARG A 213 -7.98 1.13 -26.04
N VAL A 214 -7.22 0.25 -25.39
CA VAL A 214 -5.82 -0.03 -25.71
C VAL A 214 -5.72 -1.52 -25.97
N ARG A 215 -5.03 -1.90 -27.06
CA ARG A 215 -4.85 -3.31 -27.43
C ARG A 215 -4.14 -4.04 -26.27
N PRO A 216 -4.72 -5.10 -25.69
CA PRO A 216 -4.14 -5.79 -24.54
C PRO A 216 -2.70 -6.27 -24.74
N ALA A 217 -2.37 -6.73 -25.96
CA ALA A 217 -1.01 -7.16 -26.31
C ALA A 217 0.05 -6.08 -26.05
N ILE A 218 -0.23 -4.81 -26.40
CA ILE A 218 0.71 -3.70 -26.16
C ILE A 218 0.99 -3.52 -24.67
N VAL A 219 -0.03 -3.68 -23.83
CA VAL A 219 0.11 -3.53 -22.37
C VAL A 219 0.82 -4.76 -21.79
N ALA A 220 0.49 -5.96 -22.23
CA ALA A 220 1.13 -7.19 -21.77
C ALA A 220 2.62 -7.23 -22.14
N ASP A 221 2.97 -6.93 -23.39
CA ASP A 221 4.34 -6.87 -23.88
C ASP A 221 5.11 -5.75 -23.16
N GLY A 222 4.51 -4.58 -23.03
CA GLY A 222 5.11 -3.47 -22.29
C GLY A 222 5.41 -3.83 -20.83
N LEU A 223 4.49 -4.50 -20.12
CA LEU A 223 4.74 -4.94 -18.75
C LEU A 223 5.88 -5.96 -18.66
N ALA A 224 5.96 -6.89 -19.62
CA ALA A 224 7.06 -7.85 -19.70
C ALA A 224 8.39 -7.13 -19.93
N GLU A 225 8.46 -6.18 -20.88
CA GLU A 225 9.65 -5.38 -21.13
C GLU A 225 10.09 -4.59 -19.88
N LEU A 226 9.15 -4.01 -19.14
CA LEU A 226 9.45 -3.27 -17.91
C LEU A 226 10.08 -4.19 -16.85
N GLN A 227 9.53 -5.39 -16.64
CA GLN A 227 10.08 -6.35 -15.68
C GLN A 227 11.43 -6.91 -16.10
N VAL A 228 11.67 -7.13 -17.40
CA VAL A 228 13.00 -7.55 -17.90
C VAL A 228 14.02 -6.42 -17.71
N ARG A 229 13.61 -5.16 -17.94
CA ARG A 229 14.50 -4.01 -17.84
C ARG A 229 14.83 -3.60 -16.39
N TRP A 230 13.87 -3.72 -15.47
CA TRP A 230 14.03 -3.43 -14.04
C TRP A 230 13.63 -4.63 -13.19
N PRO A 231 14.41 -5.73 -13.23
CA PRO A 231 14.04 -6.99 -12.57
C PRO A 231 13.99 -6.89 -11.04
N ASN A 232 14.60 -5.85 -10.46
CA ASN A 232 14.59 -5.58 -9.03
C ASN A 232 13.33 -4.82 -8.55
N VAL A 233 12.46 -4.36 -9.45
CA VAL A 233 11.22 -3.66 -9.09
C VAL A 233 10.02 -4.54 -9.46
N PRO A 234 9.49 -5.35 -8.54
CA PRO A 234 8.32 -6.19 -8.82
C PRO A 234 7.08 -5.34 -9.11
N ILE A 235 6.27 -5.79 -10.06
CA ILE A 235 4.93 -5.24 -10.35
C ILE A 235 3.89 -6.27 -9.91
N VAL A 236 3.19 -6.01 -8.81
CA VAL A 236 2.33 -6.98 -8.13
C VAL A 236 0.86 -6.62 -8.31
N PHE A 237 0.08 -7.51 -8.92
CA PHE A 237 -1.37 -7.35 -9.10
C PHE A 237 -2.12 -7.93 -7.89
N CYS A 238 -2.84 -7.08 -7.18
CA CYS A 238 -3.45 -7.45 -5.89
C CYS A 238 -4.97 -7.60 -5.94
N ASP A 239 -5.60 -7.63 -7.12
CA ASP A 239 -7.04 -7.84 -7.32
C ASP A 239 -7.94 -6.68 -6.87
N THR A 240 -7.84 -6.25 -5.60
CA THR A 240 -8.62 -5.13 -5.07
C THR A 240 -7.74 -4.13 -4.36
N ARG A 241 -8.23 -2.90 -4.23
CA ARG A 241 -7.60 -1.85 -3.40
C ARG A 241 -7.30 -2.33 -1.97
N ALA A 242 -8.22 -3.06 -1.34
CA ALA A 242 -8.02 -3.52 0.04
C ALA A 242 -6.91 -4.57 0.16
N LEU A 243 -6.80 -5.45 -0.84
CA LEU A 243 -5.71 -6.42 -0.91
C LEU A 243 -4.37 -5.76 -1.28
N ALA A 244 -4.38 -4.74 -2.13
CA ALA A 244 -3.21 -3.92 -2.42
C ALA A 244 -2.72 -3.19 -1.16
N GLU A 245 -3.62 -2.56 -0.39
CA GLU A 245 -3.33 -1.94 0.91
C GLU A 245 -2.73 -2.95 1.89
N GLN A 246 -3.32 -4.16 1.96
CA GLN A 246 -2.81 -5.24 2.81
C GLN A 246 -1.42 -5.73 2.39
N TRP A 247 -1.17 -5.83 1.09
CA TRP A 247 0.13 -6.22 0.54
C TRP A 247 1.18 -5.14 0.84
N THR A 248 0.88 -3.86 0.59
CA THR A 248 1.74 -2.72 0.90
C THR A 248 2.11 -2.70 2.39
N TYR A 249 1.14 -2.89 3.29
CA TYR A 249 1.40 -2.98 4.73
C TYR A 249 2.42 -4.07 5.07
N ARG A 250 2.23 -5.28 4.55
CA ARG A 250 3.10 -6.43 4.87
C ARG A 250 4.49 -6.29 4.23
N TYR A 251 4.57 -5.78 3.01
CA TYR A 251 5.82 -5.54 2.31
C TYR A 251 6.68 -4.49 3.04
N LEU A 252 6.09 -3.35 3.40
CA LEU A 252 6.77 -2.30 4.13
C LEU A 252 7.20 -2.74 5.54
N ALA A 253 6.38 -3.54 6.24
CA ALA A 253 6.77 -4.12 7.53
C ALA A 253 8.00 -5.02 7.43
N ALA A 254 8.04 -5.90 6.41
CA ALA A 254 9.17 -6.78 6.19
C ALA A 254 10.45 -5.98 5.87
N ALA A 255 10.34 -4.93 5.05
CA ALA A 255 11.47 -4.06 4.75
C ALA A 255 11.95 -3.24 5.95
N TYR A 256 11.03 -2.79 6.81
CA TYR A 256 11.35 -2.07 8.03
C TYR A 256 12.15 -2.95 9.00
N VAL A 257 11.65 -4.16 9.31
CA VAL A 257 12.36 -5.11 10.17
C VAL A 257 13.71 -5.53 9.57
N TRP A 258 13.76 -5.76 8.25
CA TRP A 258 15.03 -6.03 7.59
C TRP A 258 16.04 -4.90 7.84
N ALA A 259 15.62 -3.63 7.68
CA ALA A 259 16.51 -2.48 7.89
C ALA A 259 16.99 -2.35 9.33
N GLU A 260 16.13 -2.60 10.32
CA GLU A 260 16.51 -2.61 11.74
C GLU A 260 17.54 -3.70 12.07
N THR A 261 17.44 -4.86 11.43
CA THR A 261 18.32 -6.00 11.71
C THR A 261 19.62 -5.99 10.90
N GLU A 262 19.64 -5.32 9.75
CA GLU A 262 20.78 -5.35 8.83
C GLU A 262 21.99 -4.60 9.39
N SER A 263 21.84 -3.36 9.87
CA SER A 263 22.99 -2.58 10.36
C SER A 263 23.71 -3.30 11.52
N PRO A 264 23.01 -3.86 12.54
CA PRO A 264 23.62 -4.72 13.55
C PRO A 264 24.22 -6.03 12.99
N ALA A 265 23.68 -6.59 11.90
CA ALA A 265 24.23 -7.79 11.28
C ALA A 265 25.53 -7.50 10.52
N ILE A 266 25.56 -6.44 9.71
CA ILE A 266 26.76 -5.95 9.02
C ILE A 266 27.84 -5.63 10.06
N ALA A 267 27.50 -4.94 11.15
CA ALA A 267 28.46 -4.65 12.22
C ALA A 267 29.03 -5.93 12.88
N ARG A 268 28.21 -6.98 13.07
CA ARG A 268 28.67 -8.27 13.61
C ARG A 268 29.54 -9.06 12.63
N ILE A 269 29.27 -8.96 11.33
CA ILE A 269 30.04 -9.64 10.28
C ILE A 269 31.36 -8.90 10.00
N ALA A 270 31.33 -7.57 10.02
CA ALA A 270 32.47 -6.70 9.75
C ALA A 270 33.35 -6.49 10.99
N ALA A 271 32.84 -6.76 12.20
CA ALA A 271 33.66 -6.86 13.39
C ALA A 271 34.75 -7.90 13.10
N PRO A 272 36.05 -7.55 13.23
CA PRO A 272 37.09 -8.55 13.11
C PRO A 272 36.76 -9.66 14.10
N ALA A 273 36.73 -10.90 13.60
CA ALA A 273 36.66 -12.03 14.50
C ALA A 273 37.76 -11.79 15.54
N THR A 274 37.40 -11.64 16.82
CA THR A 274 38.41 -11.65 17.87
C THR A 274 39.07 -13.00 17.75
N THR A 275 40.24 -13.03 17.10
CA THR A 275 41.07 -14.22 16.95
C THR A 275 41.61 -14.51 18.32
N THR A 276 40.75 -15.08 19.16
CA THR A 276 41.16 -15.68 20.41
C THR A 276 42.07 -16.82 19.95
N PRO A 277 43.37 -16.77 20.25
CA PRO A 277 44.30 -17.75 19.72
C PRO A 277 43.82 -19.12 20.17
N SER A 278 43.86 -20.10 19.28
CA SER A 278 43.57 -21.48 19.61
C SER A 278 44.55 -21.97 20.69
N THR A 279 44.14 -22.97 21.45
CA THR A 279 45.04 -23.60 22.45
C THR A 279 46.31 -24.16 21.79
N ALA A 280 46.26 -24.50 20.49
CA ALA A 280 47.43 -24.96 19.73
C ALA A 280 48.44 -23.83 19.47
N GLU A 281 47.96 -22.64 19.08
CA GLU A 281 48.79 -21.46 18.83
C GLU A 281 49.45 -20.96 20.11
N VAL A 282 48.69 -20.86 21.21
CA VAL A 282 49.25 -20.47 22.51
C VAL A 282 50.28 -21.50 23.00
N ARG A 283 50.06 -22.78 22.75
CA ARG A 283 51.03 -23.84 23.10
C ARG A 283 52.30 -23.75 22.26
N ALA A 284 52.19 -23.48 20.96
CA ALA A 284 53.35 -23.31 20.09
C ALA A 284 54.18 -22.10 20.53
N TRP A 285 53.55 -20.96 20.78
CA TRP A 285 54.20 -19.77 21.33
C TRP A 285 54.88 -20.07 22.67
N ALA A 286 54.16 -20.69 23.62
CA ALA A 286 54.70 -20.99 24.95
C ALA A 286 55.98 -21.84 24.88
N ARG A 287 56.06 -22.81 23.95
CA ARG A 287 57.29 -23.58 23.70
C ARG A 287 58.43 -22.72 23.17
N THR A 288 58.17 -21.77 22.26
CA THR A 288 59.22 -20.86 21.77
C THR A 288 59.77 -19.95 22.87
N GLN A 289 58.96 -19.64 23.88
CA GLN A 289 59.36 -18.85 25.06
C GLN A 289 59.93 -19.71 26.20
N GLY A 290 60.08 -21.01 26.01
CA GLY A 290 60.59 -21.93 27.03
C GLY A 290 59.62 -22.23 28.18
N LEU A 291 58.33 -21.90 28.05
CA LEU A 291 57.32 -22.18 29.08
C LEU A 291 56.92 -23.67 29.06
N PRO A 292 56.84 -24.35 30.22
CA PRO A 292 56.47 -25.75 30.28
C PRO A 292 54.97 -25.92 29.99
N VAL A 293 54.65 -26.60 28.88
CA VAL A 293 53.28 -26.87 28.44
C VAL A 293 53.09 -28.34 28.05
N PRO A 294 51.95 -28.97 28.40
CA PRO A 294 51.68 -30.36 28.03
C PRO A 294 51.41 -30.52 26.53
N ASP A 295 51.75 -31.68 25.98
CA ASP A 295 51.65 -31.96 24.54
C ASP A 295 50.21 -31.96 24.01
N ARG A 296 49.25 -32.29 24.86
CA ARG A 296 47.82 -32.29 24.58
C ARG A 296 47.03 -31.78 25.78
N GLY A 297 45.77 -31.43 25.55
CA GLY A 297 44.85 -30.99 26.62
C GLY A 297 44.92 -29.49 26.92
N ARG A 298 44.15 -29.07 27.94
CA ARG A 298 43.96 -27.65 28.28
C ARG A 298 45.25 -27.05 28.85
N LEU A 299 45.60 -25.83 28.41
CA LEU A 299 46.72 -25.07 28.99
C LEU A 299 46.31 -24.45 30.32
N ARG A 300 47.28 -24.33 31.24
CA ARG A 300 47.03 -23.71 32.54
C ARG A 300 46.74 -22.21 32.41
N PRO A 301 45.96 -21.60 33.33
CA PRO A 301 45.60 -20.20 33.27
C PRO A 301 46.79 -19.24 33.18
N GLU A 302 47.91 -19.58 33.81
CA GLU A 302 49.12 -18.75 33.85
C GLU A 302 49.77 -18.63 32.45
N VAL A 303 49.67 -19.67 31.62
CA VAL A 303 50.17 -19.67 30.23
C VAL A 303 49.33 -18.72 29.36
N TRP A 304 48.02 -18.70 29.58
CA TRP A 304 47.13 -17.76 28.89
C TRP A 304 47.32 -16.31 29.34
N GLN A 305 47.66 -16.09 30.61
CA GLN A 305 48.00 -14.77 31.11
C GLN A 305 49.34 -14.30 30.55
N ALA A 306 50.35 -15.15 30.50
CA ALA A 306 51.65 -14.84 29.90
C ALA A 306 51.51 -14.52 28.39
N TRP A 307 50.69 -15.28 27.65
CA TRP A 307 50.43 -15.00 26.24
C TRP A 307 49.78 -13.62 26.04
N ARG A 308 48.78 -13.27 26.87
CA ARG A 308 48.11 -11.95 26.83
C ARG A 308 49.03 -10.80 27.24
N ALA A 309 49.92 -11.02 28.22
CA ALA A 309 50.89 -10.01 28.62
C ALA A 309 51.97 -9.75 27.56
N ALA A 310 52.31 -10.77 26.76
CA ALA A 310 53.28 -10.66 25.67
C ALA A 310 52.66 -10.16 24.34
N HIS A 311 51.34 -10.19 24.22
CA HIS A 311 50.59 -9.64 23.08
C HIS A 311 49.50 -8.67 23.58
N PRO A 312 49.89 -7.54 24.19
CA PRO A 312 48.95 -6.44 24.41
C PRO A 312 48.54 -5.89 23.05
N ASP A 313 47.26 -5.52 22.90
CA ASP A 313 46.71 -4.95 21.65
C ASP A 313 47.55 -3.78 21.11
#